data_AF-A0A1V5UCX2-F1
#
_entry.id   AF-A0A1V5UCX2-F1
#
_cell.length_a   1.000
_cell.length_b   1.000
_cell.length_c   1.000
_cell.angle_alpha   90.00
_cell.angle_beta   90.00
_cell.angle_gamma   90.00
#
_symmetry.space_group_name_H-M   'P 1'
#
loop_
_entity.id
_entity.type
_entity.pdbx_description
1 polymer ?
#
loop_
_entity_poly.entity_id
_entity_poly.type
_entity_poly.pdbx_seq_one_letter_code
_entity_poly.pdbx_strand_id
1 'polypeptide(L)' 'MAKTFDYFIDEFDKFTNSEDQESLLDILKRKLAEKRRDEILADCKQAVKDYKAGKCQSGTVDDLIYGEFKSNA' A
#
# COMPACT_ATOMS: atom_id res chain seq x y z
N MET A 1 -16.86 18.93 -11.05
CA MET A 1 -15.70 18.49 -11.87
C MET A 1 -14.70 17.83 -10.93
N ALA A 2 -14.07 16.73 -11.34
CA ALA A 2 -12.94 16.19 -10.58
C ALA A 2 -11.77 17.20 -10.66
N LYS A 3 -11.10 17.44 -9.53
CA LYS A 3 -9.90 18.29 -9.50
C LYS A 3 -8.74 17.53 -10.17
N THR A 4 -8.03 18.18 -11.08
CA THR A 4 -6.91 17.61 -11.83
C THR A 4 -5.59 17.85 -11.09
N PHE A 5 -4.51 17.22 -11.55
CA PHE A 5 -3.17 17.51 -11.01
C PHE A 5 -2.79 18.98 -11.18
N ASP A 6 -3.08 19.57 -12.35
CA ASP A 6 -2.80 20.98 -12.64
C ASP A 6 -3.46 21.90 -11.62
N TYR A 7 -4.71 21.62 -11.24
CA TYR A 7 -5.38 22.37 -10.18
C TYR A 7 -4.60 22.35 -8.86
N PHE A 8 -4.06 21.20 -8.45
CA PHE A 8 -3.30 21.10 -7.20
C PHE A 8 -1.94 21.77 -7.29
N ILE A 9 -1.30 21.76 -8.46
CA ILE A 9 -0.06 22.51 -8.72
C ILE A 9 -0.36 24.01 -8.61
N ASP A 10 -1.41 24.49 -9.26
CA ASP A 10 -1.83 25.90 -9.18
C ASP A 10 -2.14 26.33 -7.74
N GLU A 11 -2.79 25.48 -6.93
CA GLU A 11 -3.02 25.77 -5.51
C GLU A 11 -1.72 25.73 -4.68
N PHE A 12 -0.78 24.84 -5.02
CA PHE A 12 0.53 24.77 -4.36
C PHE A 12 1.39 26.02 -4.65
N ASP A 13 1.29 26.56 -5.87
CA ASP A 13 2.01 27.76 -6.29
C ASP A 13 1.45 29.05 -5.66
N LYS A 14 0.23 29.01 -5.08
CA LYS A 14 -0.33 30.14 -4.32
C LYS A 14 0.31 30.32 -2.94
N PHE A 15 1.01 29.32 -2.42
CA PHE A 15 1.75 29.48 -1.16
C PHE A 15 2.94 30.41 -1.41
N THR A 16 2.96 31.57 -0.74
CA THR A 16 3.94 32.63 -1.01
C THR A 16 5.27 32.45 -0.28
N ASN A 17 5.34 31.52 0.69
CA ASN A 17 6.56 31.19 1.42
C ASN A 17 6.88 29.70 1.28
N SER A 18 8.17 29.37 1.37
CA SER A 18 8.66 27.99 1.22
C SER A 18 8.36 27.11 2.42
N GLU A 19 8.22 27.68 3.62
CA GLU A 19 7.96 26.92 4.86
C GLU A 19 6.59 26.25 4.86
N ASP A 20 5.55 26.94 4.38
CA ASP A 20 4.20 26.40 4.21
C ASP A 20 4.18 25.31 3.13
N GLN A 21 4.92 25.52 2.04
CA GLN A 21 5.08 24.53 0.97
C GLN A 21 5.75 23.25 1.50
N GLU A 22 6.85 23.37 2.23
CA GLU A 22 7.55 22.25 2.87
C GLU A 22 6.66 21.53 3.89
N SER A 23 5.95 22.28 4.73
CA SER A 23 4.99 21.74 5.70
C SER A 23 3.89 20.92 5.03
N LEU A 24 3.33 21.43 3.93
CA LEU A 24 2.31 20.73 3.15
C LEU A 24 2.86 19.44 2.53
N LEU A 25 4.07 19.48 1.96
CA LEU A 25 4.72 18.30 1.39
C LEU A 25 4.92 17.21 2.44
N ASP A 26 5.30 17.56 3.66
CA ASP A 26 5.49 16.59 4.74
C ASP A 26 4.17 15.98 5.21
N ILE A 27 3.10 16.76 5.27
CA ILE A 27 1.75 16.24 5.54
C ILE A 27 1.33 15.25 4.44
N LEU A 28 1.55 15.58 3.16
CA LEU A 28 1.19 14.70 2.05
C LEU A 28 1.98 13.38 2.06
N LYS A 29 3.29 13.43 2.34
CA LYS A 29 4.12 12.23 2.50
C LYS A 29 3.60 11.34 3.62
N ARG A 30 3.24 11.92 4.78
CA ARG A 30 2.69 11.17 5.92
C ARG A 30 1.37 10.49 5.55
N LYS A 31 0.46 11.22 4.90
CA LYS A 31 -0.81 10.67 4.42
C LYS A 31 -0.62 9.52 3.43
N LEU A 32 0.34 9.64 2.52
CA LEU A 32 0.67 8.56 1.59
C LEU A 32 1.19 7.32 2.33
N ALA A 33 2.07 7.51 3.32
CA ALA A 33 2.58 6.41 4.14
C ALA A 33 1.49 5.74 4.97
N GLU A 34 0.53 6.50 5.51
CA GLU A 34 -0.66 5.97 6.19
C GLU A 34 -1.50 5.10 5.27
N LYS A 35 -1.83 5.61 4.08
CA LYS A 35 -2.61 4.85 3.08
C LYS A 35 -1.94 3.53 2.70
N ARG A 36 -0.61 3.54 2.49
CA ARG A 36 0.14 2.31 2.20
C ARG A 36 0.10 1.30 3.35
N ARG A 37 0.13 1.77 4.61
CA ARG A 37 -0.03 0.88 5.77
C ARG A 37 -1.43 0.26 5.83
N ASP A 38 -2.45 1.01 5.47
CA ASP A 38 -3.82 0.48 5.41
C ASP A 38 -3.98 -0.58 4.31
N GLU A 39 -3.36 -0.36 3.14
CA GLU A 39 -3.28 -1.33 2.06
C GLU A 39 -2.59 -2.63 2.52
N ILE A 40 -1.42 -2.52 3.14
CA ILE A 40 -0.71 -3.69 3.72
C ILE A 40 -1.57 -4.41 4.75
N LEU A 41 -2.27 -3.67 5.63
CA LEU A 41 -3.14 -4.27 6.63
C LEU A 41 -4.31 -5.02 5.98
N ALA A 42 -4.88 -4.49 4.89
CA ALA A 42 -5.92 -5.16 4.12
C ALA A 42 -5.39 -6.47 3.52
N ASP A 43 -4.20 -6.43 2.91
CA ASP A 43 -3.54 -7.61 2.33
C ASP A 43 -3.24 -8.67 3.40
N CYS A 44 -2.70 -8.28 4.56
CA CYS A 44 -2.47 -9.20 5.67
C CYS A 44 -3.76 -9.83 6.18
N LYS A 45 -4.84 -9.05 6.31
CA LYS A 45 -6.15 -9.58 6.71
C LYS A 45 -6.67 -10.59 5.68
N GLN A 46 -6.45 -10.34 4.40
CA GLN A 46 -6.84 -11.25 3.33
C GLN A 46 -6.00 -12.54 3.37
N ALA A 47 -4.68 -12.43 3.51
CA ALA A 47 -3.78 -13.58 3.65
C ALA A 47 -4.16 -14.48 4.83
N VAL A 48 -4.49 -13.91 5.99
CA VAL A 48 -4.95 -14.67 7.17
C VAL A 48 -6.28 -15.38 6.90
N LYS A 49 -7.22 -14.74 6.17
CA LYS A 49 -8.48 -15.38 5.78
C LYS A 49 -8.24 -16.56 4.84
N ASP A 50 -7.38 -16.40 3.84
CA ASP A 50 -7.10 -17.45 2.86
C ASP A 50 -6.36 -18.63 3.50
N TYR A 51 -5.45 -18.37 4.45
CA TYR A 51 -4.84 -19.41 5.27
C TYR A 51 -5.88 -20.21 6.07
N LYS A 52 -6.76 -19.50 6.79
CA LYS A 52 -7.84 -20.15 7.58
C LYS A 52 -8.84 -20.91 6.70
N ALA A 53 -9.02 -20.48 5.46
CA ALA A 53 -9.89 -21.13 4.48
C ALA A 53 -9.21 -22.32 3.76
N GLY A 54 -7.97 -22.68 4.12
CA GLY A 54 -7.23 -23.78 3.50
C GLY A 54 -6.80 -23.48 2.05
N LYS A 55 -6.84 -22.22 1.62
CA LYS A 55 -6.43 -21.80 0.27
C LYS A 55 -4.92 -21.59 0.14
N CYS A 56 -4.17 -21.82 1.22
CA CYS A 56 -2.72 -21.75 1.23
C CYS A 56 -2.11 -23.15 1.17
N GLN A 57 -1.02 -23.29 0.41
CA GLN A 57 -0.17 -24.47 0.40
C GLN A 57 0.96 -24.29 1.41
N SER A 58 1.33 -25.36 2.11
CA SER A 58 2.50 -25.41 2.99
C SER A 58 3.64 -26.11 2.24
N GLY A 59 4.87 -25.64 2.44
CA GLY A 59 6.04 -26.20 1.78
C GLY A 59 7.34 -25.53 2.22
N THR A 60 8.44 -26.16 1.86
CA THR A 60 9.80 -25.65 1.97
C THR A 60 10.10 -24.62 0.87
N VAL A 61 11.26 -23.95 0.96
CA VAL A 61 11.75 -23.08 -0.12
C VAL A 61 11.96 -23.88 -1.42
N ASP A 62 12.42 -25.13 -1.30
CA ASP A 62 12.58 -26.01 -2.46
C ASP A 62 11.23 -26.33 -3.10
N ASP A 63 10.18 -26.56 -2.31
CA ASP A 63 8.82 -26.78 -2.83
C ASP A 63 8.29 -25.56 -3.61
N LEU A 64 8.68 -24.34 -3.19
CA LEU A 64 8.35 -23.09 -3.89
C LEU A 64 9.12 -22.94 -5.21
N ILE A 65 10.41 -23.29 -5.22
CA ILE A 65 11.28 -23.14 -6.39
C ILE A 65 11.00 -24.22 -7.44
N TYR A 66 10.75 -25.45 -7.00
CA TYR A 66 10.56 -26.62 -7.86
C TYR A 66 9.08 -27.01 -8.05
N GLY A 67 8.15 -26.33 -7.37
CA GLY A 67 6.70 -26.49 -7.55
C GLY A 67 6.12 -27.75 -6.92
N GLU A 68 6.81 -28.38 -5.97
CA GLU A 68 6.43 -29.66 -5.36
C GLU A 68 5.56 -29.51 -4.10
N PHE A 69 4.61 -28.57 -4.10
CA PHE A 69 3.70 -28.39 -2.96
C PHE A 69 2.81 -29.63 -2.78
N LYS A 70 2.93 -30.30 -1.63
CA LYS A 70 2.05 -31.41 -1.28
C LYS A 70 0.65 -30.88 -0.98
N SER A 71 -0.37 -31.58 -1.50
CA SER A 71 -1.77 -31.25 -1.27
C SER A 71 -2.10 -31.38 0.22
N ASN A 72 -2.71 -30.33 0.78
CA ASN A 72 -3.28 -30.36 2.13
C ASN A 72 -4.61 -31.14 2.09
N ALA A 73 -4.52 -32.47 2.15
CA ALA A 73 -5.64 -33.39 2.37
C ALA A 73 -5.67 -33.84 3.83
#